data_AF-A0A5B0QD08-F1
#
_entry.id   AF-A0A5B0QD08-F1
#
_cell.length_a   1.000
_cell.length_b   1.000
_cell.length_c   1.000
_cell.angle_alpha   90.00
_cell.angle_beta   90.00
_cell.angle_gamma   90.00
#
_symmetry.space_group_name_H-M   'P 1'
#
loop_
_entity.id
_entity.type
_entity.pdbx_description
1 polymer ?
#
loop_
_entity_poly.entity_id
_entity_poly.type
_entity_poly.pdbx_seq_one_letter_code
_entity_poly.pdbx_strand_id
1 'polypeptide(L)'
;MNFAILEALGCEIPGRDFDEEQELVRSFAEYFFSQGKYERYQVQGVSGKEEIDTLLLDLIPIDQDEIAYTIKNSNSKEAGTSNIFKEDIIMTKIAVTILGFYYKNRNKEKWEVLFEDDENLVNFLIKHRGKGFAMGKLPLYKGKFLPNIRLLQVIPWVSQSKFSSGNLPDQARRLFKTKPKMVFEKWMTKWELNSNVSPIHQKSTSQPSQ
;
A
#
# COMPACT_ATOMS: atom_id res chain seq x y z
N MET A 1 8.72 0.88 -0.34
CA MET A 1 7.33 1.26 -0.68
C MET A 1 7.25 2.56 -1.50
N ASN A 2 7.93 3.63 -1.06
CA ASN A 2 7.88 4.95 -1.73
C ASN A 2 8.32 4.91 -3.21
N PHE A 3 9.34 4.11 -3.56
CA PHE A 3 9.78 3.91 -4.95
C PHE A 3 8.63 3.62 -5.93
N ALA A 4 7.77 2.66 -5.61
CA ALA A 4 6.68 2.24 -6.48
C ALA A 4 5.61 3.34 -6.62
N ILE A 5 5.44 4.15 -5.57
CA ILE A 5 4.52 5.29 -5.57
C ILE A 5 5.05 6.37 -6.49
N LEU A 6 6.31 6.76 -6.35
CA LEU A 6 6.93 7.77 -7.23
C LEU A 6 6.91 7.33 -8.70
N GLU A 7 7.22 6.07 -8.98
CA GLU A 7 7.07 5.51 -10.33
C GLU A 7 5.62 5.62 -10.82
N ALA A 8 4.65 5.27 -9.97
CA ALA A 8 3.22 5.36 -10.31
C ALA A 8 2.73 6.79 -10.53
N LEU A 9 3.35 7.78 -9.87
CA LEU A 9 3.14 9.21 -10.06
C LEU A 9 3.88 9.77 -11.28
N GLY A 10 4.55 8.92 -12.06
CA GLY A 10 5.25 9.30 -13.27
C GLY A 10 6.65 9.86 -13.03
N CYS A 11 7.23 9.73 -11.84
CA CYS A 11 8.61 10.12 -11.60
C CYS A 11 9.56 9.30 -12.50
N GLU A 12 10.59 9.95 -13.04
CA GLU A 12 11.66 9.27 -13.76
C GLU A 12 12.66 8.69 -12.76
N ILE A 13 13.03 7.44 -12.97
CA ILE A 13 13.87 6.68 -12.04
C ILE A 13 14.98 5.96 -12.82
N PRO A 14 16.26 6.12 -12.43
CA PRO A 14 16.75 7.08 -11.42
C PRO A 14 16.64 8.53 -11.93
N GLY A 15 16.60 9.51 -11.02
CA GLY A 15 16.52 10.92 -11.38
C GLY A 15 16.60 11.86 -10.18
N ARG A 16 16.97 13.12 -10.41
CA ARG A 16 17.10 14.13 -9.33
C ARG A 16 15.83 14.27 -8.52
N ASP A 17 14.69 14.42 -9.19
CA ASP A 17 13.40 14.60 -8.52
C ASP A 17 13.02 13.37 -7.69
N PHE A 18 13.47 12.16 -8.08
CA PHE A 18 13.28 10.96 -7.29
C PHE A 18 14.08 11.03 -5.98
N ASP A 19 15.36 11.36 -6.06
CA ASP A 19 16.25 11.43 -4.89
C ASP A 19 15.80 12.52 -3.91
N GLU A 20 15.46 13.71 -4.43
CA GLU A 20 14.94 14.82 -3.63
C GLU A 20 13.63 14.45 -2.93
N GLU A 21 12.71 13.78 -3.63
CA GLU A 21 11.43 13.37 -3.05
C GLU A 21 11.60 12.25 -2.01
N GLN A 22 12.57 11.33 -2.18
CA GLN A 22 12.91 10.34 -1.15
C GLN A 22 13.41 11.03 0.13
N GLU A 23 14.33 11.99 0.01
CA GLU A 23 14.87 12.70 1.17
C GLU A 23 13.80 13.57 1.85
N LEU A 24 12.93 14.24 1.08
CA LEU A 24 11.82 15.01 1.66
C LEU A 24 10.85 14.13 2.46
N VAL A 25 10.48 12.96 1.92
CA VAL A 25 9.63 12.00 2.65
C VAL A 25 10.34 11.46 3.88
N ARG A 26 11.65 11.17 3.80
CA ARG A 26 12.45 10.71 4.95
C ARG A 26 12.50 11.79 6.03
N SER A 27 12.90 13.02 5.69
CA SER A 27 12.94 14.13 6.65
C SER A 27 11.57 14.41 7.25
N PHE A 28 10.49 14.29 6.47
CA PHE A 28 9.14 14.39 6.99
C PHE A 28 8.83 13.28 8.00
N ALA A 29 9.19 12.03 7.71
CA ALA A 29 9.00 10.91 8.64
C ALA A 29 9.84 11.08 9.92
N GLU A 30 11.10 11.51 9.80
CA GLU A 30 11.96 11.80 10.95
C GLU A 30 11.35 12.91 11.82
N TYR A 31 10.89 14.00 11.21
CA TYR A 31 10.16 15.05 11.90
C TYR A 31 8.87 14.51 12.55
N PHE A 32 8.13 13.67 11.82
CA PHE A 32 6.89 13.05 12.27
C PHE A 32 7.08 12.26 13.57
N PHE A 33 8.16 11.47 13.64
CA PHE A 33 8.52 10.67 14.81
C PHE A 33 9.23 11.46 15.92
N SER A 34 10.05 12.46 15.61
CA SER A 34 10.90 13.16 16.58
C SER A 34 10.24 14.38 17.24
N GLN A 35 9.73 15.33 16.46
CA GLN A 35 9.39 16.68 16.91
C GLN A 35 7.90 17.01 16.77
N GLY A 36 7.15 16.26 15.96
CA GLY A 36 5.83 16.69 15.53
C GLY A 36 4.79 16.82 16.64
N LYS A 37 5.06 16.58 17.94
CA LYS A 37 4.01 16.48 18.96
C LYS A 37 3.11 17.71 18.95
N TYR A 38 3.61 18.93 18.98
CA TYR A 38 2.79 20.14 19.16
C TYR A 38 2.25 20.79 17.85
N GLU A 39 3.03 20.77 16.77
CA GLU A 39 2.65 21.38 15.47
C GLU A 39 1.66 20.51 14.67
N ARG A 40 1.50 19.24 15.06
CA ARG A 40 0.42 18.32 14.67
C ARG A 40 -1.00 18.92 14.81
N TYR A 41 -1.20 19.93 15.65
CA TYR A 41 -2.52 20.29 16.20
C TYR A 41 -3.19 21.52 15.59
N GLN A 42 -2.50 22.29 14.76
CA GLN A 42 -3.06 23.53 14.21
C GLN A 42 -3.82 23.31 12.90
N VAL A 43 -3.53 22.24 12.14
CA VAL A 43 -4.04 22.11 10.76
C VAL A 43 -5.33 21.30 10.65
N GLN A 44 -5.67 20.41 11.59
CA GLN A 44 -6.96 19.69 11.60
C GLN A 44 -7.12 18.85 12.87
N GLY A 45 -8.17 19.05 13.64
CA GLY A 45 -8.49 18.23 14.83
C GLY A 45 -8.79 16.77 14.48
N VAL A 46 -7.76 15.92 14.36
CA VAL A 46 -7.88 14.58 13.78
C VAL A 46 -7.23 13.50 14.64
N SER A 47 -8.09 12.62 15.16
CA SER A 47 -8.08 11.15 15.25
C SER A 47 -6.84 10.30 14.90
N GLY A 48 -5.89 10.75 14.07
CA GLY A 48 -4.79 9.92 13.55
C GLY A 48 -3.59 9.75 14.49
N LYS A 49 -3.54 10.57 15.56
CA LYS A 49 -2.47 10.51 16.58
C LYS A 49 -2.54 9.22 17.40
N GLU A 50 -3.73 8.86 17.84
CA GLU A 50 -3.96 7.61 18.58
C GLU A 50 -3.73 6.41 17.67
N GLU A 51 -4.05 6.52 16.38
CA GLU A 51 -3.93 5.41 15.46
C GLU A 51 -2.47 4.98 15.23
N ILE A 52 -1.54 5.88 14.92
CA ILE A 52 -0.13 5.48 14.72
C ILE A 52 0.53 5.06 16.03
N ASP A 53 0.29 5.77 17.13
CA ASP A 53 0.84 5.39 18.43
C ASP A 53 0.32 4.00 18.85
N THR A 54 -0.97 3.70 18.62
CA THR A 54 -1.55 2.37 18.84
C THR A 54 -0.94 1.33 17.92
N LEU A 55 -0.81 1.62 16.62
CA LEU A 55 -0.17 0.70 15.66
C LEU A 55 1.28 0.39 16.05
N LEU A 56 2.04 1.37 16.56
CA LEU A 56 3.39 1.14 17.07
C LEU A 56 3.40 0.28 18.33
N LEU A 57 2.44 0.48 19.25
CA LEU A 57 2.29 -0.36 20.43
C LEU A 57 1.89 -1.79 20.06
N ASP A 58 1.04 -1.96 19.04
CA ASP A 58 0.62 -3.26 18.53
C ASP A 58 1.80 -4.06 17.94
N LEU A 59 2.90 -3.41 17.52
CA LEU A 59 4.12 -4.11 17.07
C LEU A 59 4.89 -4.78 18.23
N ILE A 60 4.76 -4.30 19.46
CA ILE A 60 5.52 -4.83 20.61
C ILE A 60 5.15 -6.28 20.95
N PRO A 61 3.86 -6.67 21.06
CA PRO A 61 3.49 -8.03 21.39
C PRO A 61 3.45 -8.99 20.19
N ILE A 62 3.65 -8.50 18.95
CA ILE A 62 3.54 -9.34 17.76
C ILE A 62 4.70 -10.32 17.67
N ASP A 63 4.36 -11.59 17.48
CA ASP A 63 5.32 -12.61 17.08
C ASP A 63 5.69 -12.41 15.60
N GLN A 64 6.99 -12.36 15.31
CA GLN A 64 7.51 -12.09 13.96
C GLN A 64 7.05 -13.12 12.92
N ASP A 65 6.67 -14.32 13.38
CA ASP A 65 6.17 -15.40 12.52
C ASP A 65 4.63 -15.44 12.42
N GLU A 66 3.91 -14.47 12.98
CA GLU A 66 2.45 -14.47 12.96
C GLU A 66 1.90 -14.13 11.56
N ILE A 67 1.49 -15.17 10.83
CA ILE A 67 0.89 -15.07 9.50
C ILE A 67 -0.54 -14.54 9.60
N ALA A 68 -0.82 -13.42 8.92
CA ALA A 68 -2.17 -12.88 8.78
C ALA A 68 -2.94 -13.56 7.65
N TYR A 69 -2.29 -13.69 6.48
CA TYR A 69 -2.87 -14.25 5.27
C TYR A 69 -1.82 -14.98 4.44
N THR A 70 -2.25 -16.00 3.70
CA THR A 70 -1.48 -16.54 2.59
C THR A 70 -2.10 -16.06 1.28
N ILE A 71 -1.26 -15.51 0.39
CA ILE A 71 -1.68 -14.96 -0.89
C ILE A 71 -1.13 -15.76 -2.06
N LYS A 72 -1.96 -15.95 -3.09
CA LYS A 72 -1.51 -16.55 -4.35
C LYS A 72 -0.79 -15.51 -5.21
N ASN A 73 0.41 -15.82 -5.70
CA ASN A 73 1.26 -14.83 -6.38
C ASN A 73 0.83 -14.44 -7.80
N SER A 74 -0.06 -15.22 -8.42
CA SER A 74 -0.66 -14.88 -9.71
C SER A 74 -1.96 -15.67 -9.96
N ASN A 75 -2.61 -15.39 -11.08
CA ASN A 75 -3.76 -16.17 -11.54
C ASN A 75 -3.39 -17.58 -12.08
N SER A 76 -2.10 -17.90 -12.28
CA SER A 76 -1.71 -19.21 -12.85
C SER A 76 -2.06 -20.36 -11.92
N LYS A 77 -2.33 -21.56 -12.46
CA LYS A 77 -2.60 -22.74 -11.62
C LYS A 77 -1.36 -23.17 -10.83
N GLU A 78 -0.18 -22.99 -11.41
CA GLU A 78 1.12 -23.33 -10.81
C GLU A 78 1.72 -22.17 -10.01
N ALA A 79 0.95 -21.13 -9.72
CA ALA A 79 1.47 -19.98 -8.99
C ALA A 79 1.80 -20.37 -7.54
N GLY A 80 3.03 -20.08 -7.12
CA GLY A 80 3.41 -20.16 -5.71
C GLY A 80 2.58 -19.22 -4.83
N THR A 81 2.68 -19.42 -3.52
CA THR A 81 2.05 -18.58 -2.51
C THR A 81 3.09 -17.83 -1.69
N SER A 82 2.67 -16.71 -1.12
CA SER A 82 3.48 -15.93 -0.17
C SER A 82 2.68 -15.70 1.10
N ASN A 83 3.36 -15.74 2.23
CA ASN A 83 2.76 -15.37 3.51
C ASN A 83 2.86 -13.86 3.71
N ILE A 84 1.80 -13.28 4.24
CA ILE A 84 1.74 -11.89 4.68
C ILE A 84 1.65 -11.92 6.20
N PHE A 85 2.65 -11.36 6.87
CA PHE A 85 2.72 -11.34 8.32
C PHE A 85 1.91 -10.17 8.88
N LYS A 86 1.46 -10.27 10.13
CA LYS A 86 0.75 -9.16 10.78
C LYS A 86 1.61 -7.91 10.88
N GLU A 87 2.90 -8.07 11.17
CA GLU A 87 3.87 -6.98 11.18
C GLU A 87 3.88 -6.21 9.86
N ASP A 88 3.90 -6.91 8.72
CA ASP A 88 3.88 -6.28 7.38
C ASP A 88 2.64 -5.39 7.20
N ILE A 89 1.49 -5.83 7.70
CA ILE A 89 0.22 -5.09 7.60
C ILE A 89 0.30 -3.81 8.42
N ILE A 90 0.78 -3.90 9.66
CA ILE A 90 0.89 -2.75 10.56
C ILE A 90 1.93 -1.76 10.03
N MET A 91 3.11 -2.24 9.62
CA MET A 91 4.14 -1.41 8.99
C MET A 91 3.63 -0.73 7.73
N THR A 92 2.84 -1.42 6.91
CA THR A 92 2.20 -0.84 5.73
C THR A 92 1.22 0.26 6.11
N LYS A 93 0.38 0.05 7.13
CA LYS A 93 -0.55 1.08 7.62
C LYS A 93 0.20 2.33 8.08
N ILE A 94 1.21 2.18 8.95
CA ILE A 94 2.02 3.30 9.44
C ILE A 94 2.62 4.08 8.27
N ALA A 95 3.26 3.39 7.33
CA ALA A 95 3.94 4.05 6.23
C ALA A 95 2.97 4.70 5.22
N VAL A 96 1.79 4.11 4.95
CA VAL A 96 0.76 4.76 4.13
C VAL A 96 0.20 6.00 4.82
N THR A 97 -0.01 5.95 6.13
CA THR A 97 -0.50 7.11 6.89
C THR A 97 0.52 8.25 6.88
N ILE A 98 1.80 7.97 7.10
CA ILE A 98 2.87 8.98 7.03
C ILE A 98 2.97 9.59 5.63
N LEU A 99 2.90 8.78 4.59
CA LEU A 99 2.91 9.26 3.20
C LEU A 99 1.67 10.12 2.89
N GLY A 100 0.49 9.70 3.34
CA GLY A 100 -0.73 10.48 3.21
C GLY A 100 -0.58 11.86 3.86
N PHE A 101 -0.07 11.90 5.10
CA PHE A 101 0.23 13.17 5.77
C PHE A 101 1.25 14.02 5.04
N TYR A 102 2.35 13.41 4.57
CA TYR A 102 3.36 14.13 3.80
C TYR A 102 2.74 14.80 2.57
N TYR A 103 2.06 14.03 1.73
CA TYR A 103 1.50 14.54 0.48
C TYR A 103 0.42 15.60 0.72
N LYS A 104 -0.45 15.38 1.71
CA LYS A 104 -1.54 16.32 2.08
C LYS A 104 -1.03 17.63 2.65
N ASN A 105 -0.04 17.61 3.54
CA ASN A 105 0.50 18.81 4.17
C ASN A 105 1.44 19.59 3.26
N ARG A 106 2.20 18.89 2.41
CA ARG A 106 3.21 19.54 1.57
C ARG A 106 2.61 20.25 0.36
N ASN A 107 1.56 19.68 -0.23
CA ASN A 107 0.85 20.28 -1.37
C ASN A 107 -0.63 19.88 -1.36
N LYS A 108 -1.41 20.62 -0.58
CA LYS A 108 -2.85 20.37 -0.42
C LYS A 108 -3.63 20.46 -1.74
N GLU A 109 -3.23 21.36 -2.63
CA GLU A 109 -3.89 21.52 -3.93
C GLU A 109 -3.72 20.25 -4.79
N LYS A 110 -2.48 19.75 -4.95
CA LYS A 110 -2.25 18.48 -5.68
C LYS A 110 -2.97 17.31 -5.01
N TRP A 111 -2.97 17.28 -3.67
CA TRP A 111 -3.69 16.28 -2.91
C TRP A 111 -5.18 16.28 -3.25
N GLU A 112 -5.84 17.43 -3.18
CA GLU A 112 -7.28 17.57 -3.45
C GLU A 112 -7.65 17.21 -4.90
N VAL A 113 -6.79 17.58 -5.86
CA VAL A 113 -7.04 17.29 -7.27
C VAL A 113 -6.86 15.80 -7.58
N LEU A 114 -5.82 15.16 -7.06
CA LEU A 114 -5.52 13.76 -7.35
C LEU A 114 -6.34 12.82 -6.48
N PHE A 115 -6.18 12.94 -5.16
CA PHE A 115 -6.73 11.99 -4.20
C PHE A 115 -8.04 12.48 -3.59
N GLU A 116 -8.18 13.76 -3.29
CA GLU A 116 -9.35 14.33 -2.59
C GLU A 116 -9.41 13.88 -1.12
N ASP A 117 -9.42 12.56 -0.89
CA ASP A 117 -9.47 11.90 0.41
C ASP A 117 -8.44 10.76 0.52
N ASP A 118 -8.32 10.24 1.74
CA ASP A 118 -7.35 9.19 2.07
C ASP A 118 -7.78 7.83 1.47
N GLU A 119 -9.09 7.60 1.24
CA GLU A 119 -9.60 6.37 0.59
C GLU A 119 -9.07 6.26 -0.85
N ASN A 120 -9.04 7.37 -1.58
CA ASN A 120 -8.55 7.41 -2.95
C ASN A 120 -7.03 7.22 -3.05
N LEU A 121 -6.26 7.66 -2.05
CA LEU A 121 -4.84 7.30 -1.95
C LEU A 121 -4.69 5.77 -1.83
N VAL A 122 -5.43 5.14 -0.91
CA VAL A 122 -5.40 3.68 -0.73
C VAL A 122 -5.85 2.95 -2.00
N ASN A 123 -6.94 3.41 -2.62
CA ASN A 123 -7.44 2.88 -3.89
C ASN A 123 -6.39 2.99 -5.01
N PHE A 124 -5.66 4.10 -5.09
CA PHE A 124 -4.55 4.29 -6.02
C PHE A 124 -3.45 3.25 -5.78
N LEU A 125 -3.01 3.04 -4.54
CA LEU A 125 -1.99 2.06 -4.18
C LEU A 125 -2.42 0.64 -4.54
N ILE A 126 -3.67 0.27 -4.23
CA ILE A 126 -4.27 -1.02 -4.60
C ILE A 126 -4.26 -1.20 -6.12
N LYS A 127 -4.71 -0.20 -6.90
CA LYS A 127 -4.72 -0.27 -8.37
C LYS A 127 -3.32 -0.44 -8.93
N HIS A 128 -2.32 0.26 -8.37
CA HIS A 128 -0.94 0.15 -8.81
C HIS A 128 -0.38 -1.25 -8.55
N ARG A 129 -0.51 -1.76 -7.30
CA ARG A 129 -0.09 -3.11 -6.94
C ARG A 129 -0.79 -4.18 -7.75
N GLY A 130 -2.11 -4.05 -7.93
CA GLY A 130 -2.93 -5.01 -8.65
C GLY A 130 -2.52 -5.22 -10.11
N LYS A 131 -2.03 -4.17 -10.80
CA LYS A 131 -1.53 -4.28 -12.18
C LYS A 131 -0.27 -5.13 -12.29
N GLY A 132 0.58 -5.09 -11.25
CA GLY A 132 1.78 -5.92 -11.13
C GLY A 132 1.47 -7.34 -10.72
N PHE A 133 0.73 -7.50 -9.64
CA PHE A 133 0.54 -8.79 -8.99
C PHE A 133 -0.50 -9.67 -9.69
N ALA A 134 -1.67 -9.12 -10.01
CA ALA A 134 -2.78 -9.96 -10.43
C ALA A 134 -2.86 -10.23 -11.93
N MET A 135 -2.33 -9.32 -12.75
CA MET A 135 -2.57 -9.38 -14.20
C MET A 135 -1.31 -9.55 -15.05
N GLY A 136 -0.10 -9.49 -14.47
CA GLY A 136 1.15 -9.44 -15.27
C GLY A 136 1.18 -8.27 -16.26
N LYS A 137 0.33 -7.26 -16.06
CA LYS A 137 0.13 -6.12 -16.97
C LYS A 137 1.02 -4.94 -16.62
N LEU A 138 1.99 -5.11 -15.71
CA LEU A 138 2.88 -4.03 -15.32
C LEU A 138 3.67 -3.46 -16.50
N PRO A 139 4.29 -4.27 -17.39
CA PRO A 139 5.01 -3.71 -18.55
C PRO A 139 4.09 -2.90 -19.47
N LEU A 140 2.88 -3.43 -19.74
CA LEU A 140 1.86 -2.73 -20.53
C LEU A 140 1.38 -1.44 -19.86
N TYR A 141 1.25 -1.45 -18.53
CA TYR A 141 0.91 -0.27 -17.75
C TYR A 141 2.02 0.78 -17.88
N LYS A 142 3.29 0.38 -17.69
CA LYS A 142 4.44 1.27 -17.83
C LYS A 142 4.52 1.88 -19.22
N GLY A 143 4.32 1.10 -20.28
CA GLY A 143 4.39 1.59 -21.65
C GLY A 143 3.24 2.49 -22.07
N LYS A 144 2.00 2.23 -21.62
CA LYS A 144 0.82 2.97 -22.10
C LYS A 144 0.36 4.10 -21.19
N PHE A 145 0.46 3.93 -19.86
CA PHE A 145 -0.14 4.85 -18.91
C PHE A 145 0.87 5.81 -18.29
N LEU A 146 2.08 5.35 -17.94
CA LEU A 146 3.08 6.23 -17.30
C LEU A 146 3.47 7.46 -18.15
N PRO A 147 3.58 7.39 -19.49
CA PRO A 147 3.85 8.59 -20.29
C PRO A 147 2.80 9.68 -20.09
N ASN A 148 1.52 9.32 -19.98
CA ASN A 148 0.44 10.29 -19.76
C ASN A 148 0.45 10.86 -18.34
N ILE A 149 0.87 10.07 -17.36
CA ILE A 149 1.05 10.56 -15.98
C ILE A 149 2.26 11.52 -15.89
N ARG A 150 3.35 11.23 -16.62
CA ARG A 150 4.52 12.13 -16.72
C ARG A 150 4.16 13.52 -17.24
N LEU A 151 3.24 13.60 -18.21
CA LEU A 151 2.77 14.89 -18.75
C LEU A 151 2.08 15.77 -17.69
N LEU A 152 1.54 15.17 -16.62
CA LEU A 152 0.96 15.92 -15.50
C LEU A 152 2.02 16.58 -14.63
N GLN A 153 3.28 16.11 -14.70
CA GLN A 153 4.40 16.60 -13.90
C GLN A 153 4.04 16.65 -12.40
N VAL A 154 3.49 15.53 -11.91
CA VAL A 154 3.06 15.39 -10.51
C VAL A 154 4.24 15.57 -9.56
N ILE A 155 5.38 14.98 -9.92
CA ILE A 155 6.65 15.09 -9.22
C ILE A 155 7.51 16.14 -9.96
N PRO A 156 8.23 17.03 -9.24
CA PRO A 156 8.37 17.11 -7.77
C PRO A 156 7.09 17.55 -7.07
N TRP A 157 6.77 16.93 -5.92
CA TRP A 157 5.48 17.15 -5.25
C TRP A 157 5.31 18.59 -4.77
N VAL A 158 6.41 19.20 -4.29
CA VAL A 158 6.47 20.56 -3.74
C VAL A 158 6.09 21.64 -4.77
N SER A 159 6.31 21.39 -6.06
CA SER A 159 6.00 22.36 -7.11
C SER A 159 4.50 22.60 -7.26
N GLN A 160 4.11 23.77 -7.74
CA GLN A 160 2.72 24.08 -8.08
C GLN A 160 2.15 23.06 -9.07
N SER A 161 0.84 22.81 -8.95
CA SER A 161 0.15 21.91 -9.86
C SER A 161 0.12 22.54 -11.26
N LYS A 162 0.32 21.72 -12.31
CA LYS A 162 0.06 22.13 -13.70
C LYS A 162 -1.35 21.75 -14.16
N PHE A 163 -2.15 21.19 -13.25
CA PHE A 163 -3.44 20.60 -13.52
C PHE A 163 -4.40 20.96 -12.37
N SER A 164 -5.58 21.46 -12.72
CA SER A 164 -6.65 21.80 -11.78
C SER A 164 -7.72 20.70 -11.74
N SER A 165 -8.61 20.75 -10.74
CA SER A 165 -9.69 19.76 -10.50
C SER A 165 -10.60 19.53 -11.72
N GLY A 166 -10.75 20.52 -12.60
CA GLY A 166 -11.50 20.44 -13.85
C GLY A 166 -10.74 19.88 -15.05
N ASN A 167 -9.41 19.88 -15.03
CA ASN A 167 -8.55 19.62 -16.20
C ASN A 167 -7.83 18.27 -16.14
N LEU A 168 -8.11 17.42 -15.14
CA LEU A 168 -7.45 16.12 -15.03
C LEU A 168 -7.89 15.19 -16.17
N PRO A 169 -6.97 14.70 -17.04
CA PRO A 169 -7.32 13.82 -18.15
C PRO A 169 -8.04 12.56 -17.68
N ASP A 170 -8.96 12.02 -18.48
CA ASP A 170 -9.78 10.86 -18.11
C ASP A 170 -8.96 9.65 -17.62
N GLN A 171 -7.79 9.42 -18.22
CA GLN A 171 -6.91 8.34 -17.82
C GLN A 171 -6.33 8.55 -16.41
N ALA A 172 -5.97 9.78 -16.08
CA ALA A 172 -5.50 10.16 -14.76
C ALA A 172 -6.64 10.13 -13.75
N ARG A 173 -7.83 10.65 -14.11
CA ARG A 173 -9.04 10.53 -13.27
C ARG A 173 -9.35 9.08 -12.91
N ARG A 174 -9.27 8.15 -13.87
CA ARG A 174 -9.41 6.70 -13.61
C ARG A 174 -8.30 6.17 -12.69
N LEU A 175 -7.08 6.63 -12.86
CA LEU A 175 -5.96 6.19 -12.03
C LEU A 175 -6.07 6.67 -10.58
N PHE A 176 -6.54 7.88 -10.33
CA PHE A 176 -6.54 8.45 -8.98
C PHE A 176 -7.90 8.34 -8.27
N LYS A 177 -9.02 8.57 -8.97
CA LYS A 177 -10.35 8.75 -8.32
C LYS A 177 -11.31 7.55 -8.36
N THR A 178 -11.03 6.50 -9.14
CA THR A 178 -11.96 5.36 -9.22
C THR A 178 -11.61 4.24 -8.26
N LYS A 179 -12.61 3.54 -7.72
CA LYS A 179 -12.38 2.35 -6.91
C LYS A 179 -11.70 1.22 -7.70
N PRO A 180 -10.84 0.41 -7.08
CA PRO A 180 -10.26 -0.75 -7.71
C PRO A 180 -11.34 -1.78 -8.04
N LYS A 181 -11.20 -2.46 -9.18
CA LYS A 181 -12.06 -3.60 -9.55
C LYS A 181 -11.58 -4.93 -8.95
N MET A 182 -10.52 -4.90 -8.15
CA MET A 182 -9.88 -6.09 -7.61
C MET A 182 -10.63 -6.56 -6.37
N VAL A 183 -10.92 -7.85 -6.32
CA VAL A 183 -11.53 -8.54 -5.17
C VAL A 183 -10.43 -9.38 -4.55
N PHE A 184 -9.75 -8.84 -3.53
CA PHE A 184 -8.58 -9.47 -2.91
C PHE A 184 -8.94 -10.76 -2.17
N GLU A 185 -10.17 -10.88 -1.71
CA GLU A 185 -10.68 -12.03 -0.96
C GLU A 185 -10.55 -13.33 -1.75
N LYS A 186 -10.57 -13.26 -3.09
CA LYS A 186 -10.36 -14.43 -3.97
C LYS A 186 -8.92 -14.96 -3.94
N TRP A 187 -7.99 -14.18 -3.42
CA TRP A 187 -6.55 -14.42 -3.46
C TRP A 187 -5.97 -14.62 -2.06
N MET A 188 -6.76 -14.33 -1.03
CA MET A 188 -6.39 -14.42 0.37
C MET A 188 -7.10 -15.63 0.98
N THR A 189 -6.33 -16.55 1.55
CA THR A 189 -6.87 -17.50 2.50
C THR A 189 -6.50 -16.99 3.88
N LYS A 190 -7.51 -16.75 4.73
CA LYS A 190 -7.26 -16.40 6.13
C LYS A 190 -6.51 -17.56 6.76
N TRP A 191 -5.46 -17.27 7.54
CA TRP A 191 -4.83 -18.31 8.34
C TRP A 191 -5.81 -18.72 9.44
N GLU A 192 -6.62 -19.74 9.15
CA GLU A 192 -7.30 -20.50 10.19
C GLU A 192 -6.25 -21.45 10.74
N LEU A 193 -6.03 -21.42 12.05
CA LEU A 193 -5.33 -22.48 12.77
C LEU A 193 -6.01 -23.79 12.37
N ASN A 194 -5.39 -24.54 11.46
CA ASN A 194 -5.65 -25.96 11.28
C ASN A 194 -5.13 -26.67 12.53
N SER A 195 -5.81 -26.46 13.65
CA SER A 195 -5.86 -27.41 14.75
C SER A 195 -6.80 -28.52 14.28
N ASN A 196 -6.25 -29.71 14.06
CA ASN A 196 -6.87 -30.97 13.63
C ASN A 196 -6.95 -31.12 12.10
N VAL A 197 -6.39 -32.14 11.43
CA VAL A 197 -6.34 -33.57 11.76
C VAL A 197 -5.15 -34.22 11.02
N SER A 198 -4.28 -34.97 11.71
CA SER A 198 -3.56 -36.09 11.09
C SER A 198 -4.27 -37.40 11.45
N PRO A 199 -4.87 -38.13 10.50
CA PRO A 199 -5.33 -39.49 10.72
C PRO A 199 -4.35 -40.44 10.01
N ILE A 200 -3.29 -40.85 10.70
CA ILE A 200 -2.53 -42.02 10.29
C ILE A 200 -2.40 -42.91 11.52
N HIS A 201 -3.38 -43.79 11.72
CA HIS A 201 -3.20 -45.18 12.14
C HIS A 201 -4.54 -45.93 12.00
N GLN A 202 -4.75 -46.49 10.81
CA GLN A 202 -5.55 -47.69 10.54
C GLN A 202 -4.58 -48.59 9.76
N LYS A 203 -4.34 -49.87 10.05
CA LYS A 203 -5.06 -50.95 10.75
C LYS A 203 -4.03 -52.03 11.11
N SER A 204 -4.24 -52.74 12.21
CA SER A 204 -4.23 -54.21 12.19
C SER A 204 -5.03 -54.73 13.38
N THR A 205 -6.34 -54.86 13.16
CA THR A 205 -7.17 -55.80 13.88
C THR A 205 -6.76 -57.22 13.46
N SER A 206 -6.29 -58.01 14.42
CA SER A 206 -6.39 -59.46 14.40
C SER A 206 -6.98 -59.88 15.76
N GLN A 207 -8.19 -60.42 15.69
CA GLN A 207 -9.03 -60.87 16.81
C GLN A 207 -8.50 -62.18 17.45
N PRO A 208 -9.01 -62.55 18.64
CA PRO A 208 -8.38 -63.48 19.58
C PRO A 208 -8.78 -64.95 19.36
N SER A 209 -8.02 -65.88 19.94
CA SER A 209 -8.43 -67.27 20.15
C SER A 209 -7.79 -67.81 21.44
N GLN A 210 -8.68 -68.03 22.42
CA GLN A 210 -8.64 -68.95 23.57
C GLN A 210 -7.43 -68.98 24.51
#